data_AF-A0AA38PS04-F1
#
_entry.id   AF-A0AA38PS04-F1
#
_cell.length_a   1.000
_cell.length_b   1.000
_cell.length_c   1.000
_cell.angle_alpha   90.00
_cell.angle_beta   90.00
_cell.angle_gamma   90.00
#
_symmetry.space_group_name_H-M   'P 1'
#
loop_
_entity.id
_entity.type
_entity.pdbx_description
1 polymer ?
#
loop_
_entity_poly.entity_id
_entity_poly.type
_entity_poly.pdbx_seq_one_letter_code
_entity_poly.pdbx_strand_id
1 'polypeptide(L)'
;MCKHILNVQVSIRAPCCKEWYDCVECHAEKQTHKLIKTMEMAFLCKKCKKAFYKDMEKYEESDEFCPYCDNHYVIEAKTPQAVVGFEGEDARIDAR
;
A
#
# COMPACT_ATOMS: atom_id res chain seq x y z
N MET A 1 1.22 -8.98 -4.81
CA MET A 1 2.11 -8.27 -3.89
C MET A 1 2.43 -6.95 -4.56
N CYS A 2 2.07 -5.81 -3.97
CA CYS A 2 2.34 -4.49 -4.56
C CYS A 2 3.86 -4.32 -4.70
N LYS A 3 4.31 -3.80 -5.84
CA LYS A 3 5.72 -3.45 -6.05
C LYS A 3 6.09 -2.12 -5.35
N HIS A 4 5.10 -1.26 -5.10
CA HIS A 4 5.28 0.08 -4.55
C HIS A 4 5.26 0.13 -3.01
N ILE A 5 4.42 -0.69 -2.36
CA ILE A 5 4.26 -0.74 -0.90
C ILE A 5 4.46 -2.18 -0.44
N LEU A 6 5.61 -2.45 0.17
CA LEU A 6 6.03 -3.80 0.55
C LEU A 6 5.24 -4.36 1.72
N ASN A 7 4.81 -3.49 2.65
CA ASN A 7 4.10 -3.85 3.87
C ASN A 7 2.58 -3.67 3.76
N VAL A 8 2.02 -3.63 2.54
CA VAL A 8 0.58 -3.46 2.34
C VAL A 8 -0.24 -4.55 3.07
N GLN A 9 -1.16 -4.13 3.94
CA GLN A 9 -1.99 -5.02 4.77
C GLN A 9 -3.41 -5.22 4.23
N VAL A 10 -3.88 -4.30 3.40
CA VAL A 10 -5.24 -4.31 2.83
C VAL A 10 -5.19 -4.12 1.32
N SER A 11 -6.15 -4.69 0.61
CA SER A 11 -6.39 -4.36 -0.80
C SER A 11 -7.64 -3.48 -0.90
N ILE A 12 -7.57 -2.43 -1.71
CA ILE A 12 -8.69 -1.54 -2.00
C ILE A 12 -9.43 -1.98 -3.25
N ARG A 13 -10.76 -1.94 -3.22
CA ARG A 13 -11.57 -2.14 -4.42
C ARG A 13 -11.72 -0.81 -5.14
N ALA A 14 -11.27 -0.74 -6.39
CA ALA A 14 -11.44 0.43 -7.22
C ALA A 14 -12.91 0.54 -7.68
N PRO A 15 -13.63 1.64 -7.40
CA PRO A 15 -15.03 1.79 -7.79
C PRO A 15 -15.22 1.91 -9.31
N CYS A 16 -14.18 2.36 -10.03
CA CYS A 16 -14.20 2.53 -11.49
C CYS A 16 -14.21 1.20 -12.26
N CYS A 17 -13.28 0.29 -11.97
CA CYS A 17 -13.16 -1.01 -12.65
C CYS A 17 -13.68 -2.20 -11.83
N LYS A 18 -14.10 -1.97 -10.57
CA LYS A 18 -14.59 -3.00 -9.63
C LYS A 18 -13.56 -4.09 -9.30
N GLU A 19 -12.29 -3.84 -9.61
CA GLU A 19 -11.15 -4.72 -9.36
C GLU A 19 -10.42 -4.34 -8.06
N TRP A 20 -9.62 -5.28 -7.54
CA TRP A 20 -8.86 -5.11 -6.32
C TRP A 20 -7.41 -4.74 -6.62
N TYR A 21 -6.93 -3.70 -5.93
CA TYR A 21 -5.56 -3.23 -6.03
C TYR A 21 -4.98 -3.04 -4.64
N ASP A 22 -3.67 -3.21 -4.53
CA ASP A 22 -2.97 -3.02 -3.27
C ASP A 22 -2.56 -1.54 -3.05
N CYS A 23 -2.52 -0.75 -4.12
CA CYS A 23 -1.97 0.61 -4.11
C CYS A 23 -2.49 1.36 -5.36
N VAL A 24 -2.56 2.69 -5.28
CA VAL A 24 -3.09 3.56 -6.38
C VAL A 24 -2.21 3.46 -7.63
N GLU A 25 -0.89 3.31 -7.45
CA GLU A 25 0.05 3.15 -8.55
C GLU A 25 -0.17 1.82 -9.31
N CYS A 26 -0.44 0.71 -8.61
CA CYS A 26 -0.78 -0.55 -9.29
C CYS A 26 -2.09 -0.47 -10.07
N HIS A 27 -3.03 0.40 -9.68
CA HIS A 27 -4.19 0.70 -10.50
C HIS A 27 -3.79 1.50 -11.74
N ALA A 28 -2.99 2.57 -11.57
CA ALA A 28 -2.55 3.42 -12.68
C ALA A 28 -1.70 2.69 -13.73
N GLU A 29 -0.91 1.68 -13.34
CA GLU A 29 -0.16 0.84 -14.27
C GLU A 29 -1.07 -0.10 -15.09
N LYS A 30 -2.15 -0.60 -14.47
CA LYS A 30 -3.04 -1.59 -15.09
C LYS A 30 -4.19 -0.97 -15.86
N GLN A 31 -4.57 0.26 -15.52
CA GLN A 31 -5.74 0.93 -16.04
C GLN A 31 -5.36 2.20 -16.78
N THR A 32 -6.08 2.48 -17.86
CA THR A 32 -5.89 3.70 -18.68
C THR A 32 -6.58 4.94 -18.09
N HIS A 33 -7.23 4.81 -16.94
CA HIS A 33 -8.01 5.86 -16.30
C HIS A 33 -7.56 6.12 -14.86
N LYS A 34 -7.91 7.30 -14.34
CA LYS A 34 -7.63 7.68 -12.94
C LYS A 34 -8.64 7.03 -12.00
N LEU A 35 -8.17 6.63 -10.82
CA LEU A 35 -9.02 6.10 -9.76
C LEU A 35 -10.10 7.13 -9.37
N ILE A 36 -11.36 6.72 -9.41
CA ILE A 36 -12.48 7.57 -8.98
C ILE A 36 -12.47 7.65 -7.44
N LYS A 37 -12.55 8.87 -6.91
CA LYS A 37 -12.69 9.10 -5.47
C LYS A 37 -14.15 8.90 -5.08
N THR A 38 -14.38 7.99 -4.14
CA THR A 38 -15.69 7.77 -3.51
C THR A 38 -15.55 7.96 -2.00
N MET A 39 -16.65 8.36 -1.35
CA MET A 39 -16.71 8.49 0.10
C MET A 39 -16.77 7.11 0.77
N GLU A 40 -17.47 6.15 0.15
CA GLU A 40 -17.46 4.76 0.58
C GLU A 40 -16.34 3.99 -0.11
N MET A 41 -15.42 3.44 0.68
CA MET A 41 -14.31 2.63 0.20
C MET A 41 -14.44 1.20 0.71
N ALA A 42 -14.20 0.22 -0.16
CA ALA A 42 -14.19 -1.19 0.21
C ALA A 42 -12.74 -1.69 0.34
N PHE A 43 -12.43 -2.25 1.49
CA PHE A 43 -11.13 -2.80 1.84
C PHE A 43 -11.23 -4.31 2.05
N LEU A 44 -10.17 -5.03 1.69
CA LEU A 44 -10.01 -6.46 1.92
C LEU A 44 -8.78 -6.66 2.80
N CYS A 45 -8.98 -7.11 4.03
CA CYS A 45 -7.86 -7.39 4.93
C CYS A 45 -7.11 -8.64 4.46
N LYS A 46 -5.79 -8.56 4.27
CA LYS A 46 -4.98 -9.72 3.85
C LYS A 46 -4.80 -10.75 4.98
N LYS A 47 -4.90 -10.33 6.24
CA LYS A 47 -4.75 -11.20 7.42
C LYS A 47 -5.96 -12.13 7.60
N CYS A 48 -7.18 -11.57 7.60
CA CYS A 48 -8.40 -12.34 7.80
C CYS A 48 -9.18 -12.65 6.51
N LYS A 49 -8.77 -12.08 5.37
CA LYS A 49 -9.41 -12.22 4.04
C LYS A 49 -10.89 -11.79 4.01
N LYS A 50 -11.33 -11.00 4.99
CA LYS A 50 -12.68 -10.44 5.02
C LYS A 50 -12.70 -9.05 4.38
N ALA A 51 -13.73 -8.80 3.58
CA ALA A 51 -14.00 -7.49 3.01
C ALA A 51 -14.83 -6.67 3.99
N PHE A 52 -14.50 -5.39 4.14
CA PHE A 52 -15.25 -4.43 4.93
C PHE A 52 -15.35 -3.10 4.18
N TYR A 53 -16.35 -2.31 4.53
CA TYR A 53 -16.55 -0.98 4.00
C TYR A 53 -16.16 0.04 5.05
N LYS A 54 -15.57 1.13 4.61
CA LYS A 54 -15.25 2.28 5.44
C LYS A 54 -15.75 3.54 4.75
N ASP A 55 -16.40 4.38 5.54
CA ASP A 55 -16.83 5.69 5.12
C ASP A 55 -15.71 6.69 5.42
N MET A 56 -15.26 7.41 4.40
CA MET A 56 -14.17 8.37 4.49
C MET A 56 -14.61 9.72 5.06
N GLU A 57 -15.91 9.98 5.20
CA GLU A 57 -16.41 11.23 5.84
C GLU A 57 -16.34 11.15 7.35
N LYS A 58 -16.44 9.94 7.92
CA LYS A 58 -16.43 9.68 9.37
C LYS A 58 -15.20 8.88 9.80
N TYR A 59 -14.04 9.24 9.28
CA TYR A 59 -12.81 8.51 9.57
C TYR A 59 -12.26 8.87 10.96
N GLU A 60 -12.25 7.91 11.89
CA GLU A 60 -11.70 8.04 13.25
C GLU A 60 -10.47 7.14 13.46
N GLU A 61 -9.73 7.33 14.56
CA GLU A 61 -8.53 6.51 14.89
C GLU A 61 -8.86 5.00 15.04
N SER A 62 -10.07 4.68 15.51
CA SER A 62 -10.52 3.28 15.59
C SER A 62 -10.72 2.64 14.21
N ASP A 63 -10.88 3.46 13.16
CA ASP A 63 -11.05 2.98 11.80
C ASP A 63 -9.74 2.51 11.16
N GLU A 64 -8.58 2.78 11.78
CA GLU A 64 -7.27 2.32 11.33
C GLU A 64 -7.07 0.79 11.48
N PHE A 65 -8.01 0.13 12.16
CA PHE A 65 -8.00 -1.29 12.46
C PHE A 65 -9.06 -2.04 11.66
N CYS A 66 -8.74 -3.28 11.29
CA CYS A 66 -9.73 -4.16 10.68
C CYS A 66 -10.78 -4.58 11.72
N PRO A 67 -12.10 -4.36 11.48
CA PRO A 67 -13.15 -4.66 12.46
C PRO A 67 -13.34 -6.15 12.77
N TYR A 68 -12.65 -7.03 12.03
CA TYR A 68 -12.77 -8.48 12.19
C TYR A 68 -11.59 -9.13 12.92
N CYS A 69 -10.40 -8.55 12.85
CA CYS A 69 -9.18 -9.20 13.34
C CYS A 69 -8.21 -8.23 14.02
N ASP A 70 -8.66 -6.99 14.25
CA ASP A 70 -7.91 -5.93 14.92
C ASP A 70 -6.56 -5.63 14.25
N ASN A 71 -6.44 -5.95 12.95
CA ASN A 71 -5.21 -5.70 12.24
C ASN A 71 -5.11 -4.22 11.88
N HIS A 72 -4.15 -3.53 12.48
CA HIS A 72 -3.78 -2.18 12.12
C HIS A 72 -3.29 -2.13 10.67
N TYR A 73 -4.09 -1.56 9.77
CA TYR A 73 -3.80 -1.54 8.34
C TYR A 73 -3.26 -0.20 7.85
N VAL A 74 -3.36 0.83 8.68
CA VAL A 74 -2.84 2.18 8.42
C VAL A 74 -1.46 2.26 9.05
N ILE A 75 -0.48 1.77 8.32
CA ILE A 75 0.91 1.75 8.77
C ILE A 75 1.76 2.56 7.81
N GLU A 76 2.88 3.07 8.31
CA GLU A 76 3.86 3.78 7.48
C GLU A 76 4.24 2.93 6.26
N ALA A 77 4.02 3.47 5.06
CA ALA A 77 4.24 2.74 3.83
C ALA A 77 5.74 2.53 3.61
N LYS A 78 6.18 1.26 3.61
CA LYS A 78 7.54 0.88 3.26
C LYS A 78 7.64 0.79 1.74
N THR A 79 8.16 1.85 1.13
CA THR A 79 8.53 1.84 -0.29
C THR A 79 9.88 1.16 -0.47
N PRO A 80 10.12 0.48 -1.60
CA PRO A 80 11.46 0.01 -1.92
C PRO A 80 12.37 1.23 -2.13
N GLN A 81 13.13 1.61 -1.11
CA GLN A 81 14.25 2.54 -1.31
C GLN A 81 15.22 1.84 -2.26
N ALA A 82 15.38 2.42 -3.45
CA ALA A 82 16.52 2.10 -4.30
C ALA A 82 17.76 2.47 -3.50
N VAL A 83 18.40 1.46 -2.90
CA VAL A 83 19.75 1.62 -2.38
C VAL A 83 20.62 1.97 -3.58
N VAL A 84 20.90 3.27 -3.76
CA VAL A 84 22.07 3.71 -4.50
C VAL A 84 23.22 3.03 -3.76
N GLY A 85 23.76 1.98 -4.38
CA GLY A 85 24.98 1.35 -3.90
C GLY A 85 26.04 2.43 -3.98
N PHE A 86 26.38 3.02 -2.84
CA PHE A 86 27.60 3.80 -2.72
C PHE A 86 28.72 2.83 -3.04
N GLU A 87 29.32 2.98 -4.23
CA GLU A 87 30.53 2.27 -4.63
C GLU A 87 31.55 2.49 -3.51
N GLY A 88 31.90 1.42 -2.81
CA GLY A 88 32.94 1.47 -1.80
C GLY A 88 34.23 1.88 -2.48
N GLU A 89 34.67 3.12 -2.26
CA GLU A 89 36.04 3.54 -2.57
C GLU A 89 36.99 2.65 -1.77
N ASP A 90 37.58 1.67 -2.46
CA ASP A 90 38.66 0.80 -2.00
C ASP A 90 39.88 1.67 -1.60
N ALA A 91 39.95 2.04 -0.32
CA ALA A 91 41.09 2.72 0.28
C ALA A 91 42.28 1.76 0.55
N ARG A 92 42.77 1.05 -0.48
CA ARG A 92 43.99 0.21 -0.39
C ARG A 92 44.93 0.39 -1.59
N ILE A 93 45.27 1.62 -1.88
CA ILE A 93 46.41 1.99 -2.73
C ILE A 93 47.02 3.18 -1.97
N ASP A 94 48.05 3.03 -1.15
CA ASP A 94 49.43 2.91 -1.60
C ASP A 94 50.31 2.57 -0.38
N ALA A 95 51.07 1.47 -0.47
CA ALA A 95 52.18 1.21 0.43
C ALA A 95 53.34 0.74 -0.44
N ARG A 96 54.05 1.71 -1.00
CA ARG A 96 55.36 1.50 -1.62
C ARG A 96 56.36 2.56 -1.17
#